data_AF-A0A7V2HXQ8-F1
#
_entry.id   AF-A0A7V2HXQ8-F1
#
_cell.length_a   1.000
_cell.length_b   1.000
_cell.length_c   1.000
_cell.angle_alpha   90.00
_cell.angle_beta   90.00
_cell.angle_gamma   90.00
#
_symmetry.space_group_name_H-M   'P 1'
#
loop_
_entity.id
_entity.type
_entity.pdbx_description
1 polymer ?
#
loop_
_entity_poly.entity_id
_entity_poly.type
_entity_poly.pdbx_seq_one_letter_code
_entity_poly.pdbx_strand_id
1 'polypeptide(L)'
;MMKFLLGLLGFKSRSNFKKVDWLAVDVKLRQFNQMSLSADQATKKQLLIQADNLVDQILKQSSTRGQTMGERLKALRSILPSKLYSRLWQAHIKRNELVHESDSFVADWEIQKHLQSFKEAIEYLRGR
;
A
#
# COMPACT_ATOMS: atom_id res chain seq x y z
N MET A 1 -24.51 7.39 -35.18
CA MET A 1 -23.22 8.11 -34.99
C MET A 1 -23.06 8.39 -33.50
N MET A 2 -22.38 7.53 -32.76
CA MET A 2 -22.10 7.76 -31.33
C MET A 2 -20.76 7.11 -31.01
N LYS A 3 -19.68 7.91 -31.02
CA LYS A 3 -18.35 7.48 -30.58
C LYS A 3 -18.36 7.45 -29.05
N PHE A 4 -18.33 6.26 -28.47
CA PHE A 4 -18.02 6.05 -27.06
C PHE A 4 -16.59 6.50 -26.79
N LEU A 5 -16.42 7.69 -26.21
CA LEU A 5 -15.17 8.15 -25.60
C LEU A 5 -15.09 7.64 -24.15
N LEU A 6 -14.95 6.32 -23.97
CA LEU A 6 -14.50 5.74 -22.71
C LEU A 6 -13.10 5.18 -22.94
N GLY A 7 -12.06 5.81 -22.38
CA GLY A 7 -10.73 5.17 -22.40
C GLY A 7 -9.51 6.00 -22.00
N LEU A 8 -9.60 7.33 -21.84
CA LEU A 8 -8.39 8.16 -21.67
C LEU A 8 -7.97 8.44 -20.21
N LEU A 9 -8.87 8.26 -19.24
CA LEU A 9 -8.55 8.56 -17.83
C LEU A 9 -7.88 7.40 -17.09
N GLY A 10 -8.17 6.14 -17.46
CA GLY A 10 -7.56 4.96 -16.84
C GLY A 10 -6.13 4.67 -17.30
N PHE A 11 -5.78 5.04 -18.53
CA PHE A 11 -4.46 4.75 -19.12
C PHE A 11 -3.34 5.68 -18.63
N LYS A 12 -3.66 6.95 -18.33
CA LYS A 12 -2.67 7.94 -17.88
C LYS A 12 -2.15 7.70 -16.47
N SER A 13 -2.93 7.06 -15.59
CA SER A 13 -2.57 6.86 -14.19
C SER A 13 -1.48 5.79 -14.00
N ARG A 14 -1.58 4.66 -14.73
CA ARG A 14 -0.62 3.56 -14.62
C ARG A 14 0.76 3.88 -15.23
N SER A 15 0.87 4.84 -16.15
CA SER A 15 2.15 5.18 -16.77
C SER A 15 3.18 5.73 -15.77
N ASN A 16 2.73 6.43 -14.73
CA ASN A 16 3.62 7.05 -13.74
C ASN A 16 4.30 6.01 -12.83
N PHE A 17 3.68 4.85 -12.62
CA PHE A 17 4.25 3.75 -11.83
C PHE A 17 5.41 3.04 -12.54
N LYS A 18 5.66 3.32 -13.83
CA LYS A 18 6.85 2.83 -14.54
C LYS A 18 8.17 3.41 -14.01
N LYS A 19 8.12 4.56 -13.32
CA LYS A 19 9.29 5.23 -12.73
C LYS A 19 9.72 4.67 -11.37
N VAL A 20 8.91 3.77 -10.80
CA VAL A 20 9.16 3.17 -9.50
C VAL A 20 10.34 2.20 -9.60
N ASP A 21 11.25 2.25 -8.64
CA ASP A 21 12.32 1.27 -8.49
C ASP A 21 11.74 -0.04 -7.95
N TRP A 22 11.24 -0.86 -8.87
CA TRP A 22 10.61 -2.12 -8.53
C TRP A 22 11.59 -3.17 -8.00
N LEU A 23 12.88 -3.06 -8.30
CA LEU A 23 13.88 -3.97 -7.75
C LEU A 23 14.05 -3.72 -6.25
N ALA A 24 14.15 -2.46 -5.83
CA ALA A 24 14.19 -2.09 -4.43
C ALA A 24 12.90 -2.51 -3.68
N VAL A 25 11.74 -2.36 -4.31
CA VAL A 25 10.46 -2.83 -3.76
C VAL A 25 10.48 -4.35 -3.54
N ASP A 26 10.96 -5.13 -4.52
CA ASP A 26 11.02 -6.59 -4.41
C ASP A 26 12.00 -7.07 -3.32
N VAL A 27 13.11 -6.36 -3.12
CA VAL A 27 14.03 -6.65 -2.01
C VAL A 27 13.32 -6.47 -0.67
N LYS A 28 12.58 -5.38 -0.48
CA LYS A 28 11.85 -5.13 0.77
C LYS A 28 10.73 -6.14 1.01
N LEU A 29 9.95 -6.49 -0.03
CA LEU A 29 8.90 -7.50 0.09
C LEU A 29 9.47 -8.88 0.50
N ARG A 30 10.65 -9.24 -0.01
CA ARG A 30 11.34 -10.47 0.42
C ARG A 30 11.74 -10.43 1.90
N GLN A 31 12.25 -9.30 2.38
CA GLN A 31 12.56 -9.11 3.81
C GLN A 31 11.29 -9.25 4.68
N PHE A 32 10.17 -8.68 4.25
CA PHE A 32 8.91 -8.78 5.00
C PHE A 32 8.40 -10.22 5.12
N ASN A 33 8.49 -11.01 4.05
CA ASN A 33 8.07 -12.41 4.07
C ASN A 33 8.89 -13.27 5.04
N GLN A 34 10.17 -12.95 5.26
CA GLN A 34 11.03 -13.67 6.20
C GLN A 34 10.70 -13.36 7.67
N MET A 35 10.12 -12.19 7.95
CA MET A 35 9.86 -11.70 9.31
C MET A 35 8.49 -12.12 9.87
N SER A 36 7.66 -12.86 9.13
CA SER A 36 6.23 -13.01 9.43
C SER A 36 5.81 -14.23 10.26
N LEU A 37 6.65 -15.25 10.46
CA LEU A 37 6.19 -16.55 10.98
C LEU A 37 6.43 -16.80 12.48
N SER A 38 7.17 -15.93 13.17
CA SER A 38 7.48 -16.08 14.61
C SER A 38 7.75 -14.75 15.33
N ALA A 39 7.25 -13.65 14.78
CA ALA A 39 7.53 -12.30 15.27
C ALA A 39 6.82 -11.96 16.58
N ASP A 40 7.54 -11.33 17.50
CA ASP A 40 6.98 -10.68 18.70
C ASP A 40 6.16 -9.42 18.33
N GLN A 41 5.43 -8.85 19.29
CA GLN A 41 4.58 -7.68 19.03
C GLN A 41 5.37 -6.48 18.46
N ALA A 42 6.60 -6.25 18.91
CA ALA A 42 7.44 -5.16 18.40
C ALA A 42 7.75 -5.35 16.91
N THR A 43 8.19 -6.55 16.52
CA THR A 43 8.49 -6.91 15.13
C THR A 43 7.24 -6.79 14.26
N LYS A 44 6.09 -7.26 14.77
CA LYS A 44 4.78 -7.18 14.09
C LYS A 44 4.37 -5.73 13.80
N LYS A 45 4.48 -4.84 14.79
CA LYS A 45 4.22 -3.40 14.62
C LYS A 45 5.15 -2.79 13.58
N GLN A 46 6.45 -3.06 13.71
CA GLN A 46 7.45 -2.53 12.80
C GLN A 46 7.20 -2.99 11.36
N LEU A 47 6.75 -4.23 11.16
CA LEU A 47 6.46 -4.79 9.84
C LEU A 47 5.31 -4.05 9.15
N LEU A 48 4.22 -3.74 9.87
CA LEU A 48 3.12 -2.95 9.31
C LEU A 48 3.52 -1.50 9.01
N ILE A 49 4.30 -0.87 9.88
CA ILE A 49 4.82 0.49 9.65
C ILE A 49 5.70 0.52 8.40
N GLN A 50 6.59 -0.48 8.23
CA GLN A 50 7.46 -0.55 7.06
C GLN A 50 6.68 -0.85 5.77
N ALA A 51 5.66 -1.70 5.81
CA ALA A 51 4.81 -2.00 4.65
C ALA A 51 4.01 -0.78 4.19
N ASP A 52 3.42 -0.03 5.12
CA ASP A 52 2.73 1.24 4.85
C ASP A 52 3.68 2.28 4.25
N ASN A 53 4.88 2.41 4.83
CA ASN A 53 5.92 3.29 4.30
C ASN A 53 6.39 2.89 2.90
N LEU A 54 6.45 1.59 2.58
CA LEU A 54 6.82 1.11 1.26
C LEU A 54 5.78 1.54 0.21
N VAL A 55 4.48 1.43 0.53
CA VAL A 55 3.42 1.97 -0.33
C VAL A 55 3.60 3.46 -0.52
N ASP A 56 3.84 4.21 0.55
CA ASP A 56 4.06 5.66 0.45
C ASP A 56 5.26 6.04 -0.43
N GLN A 57 6.36 5.28 -0.36
CA GLN A 57 7.52 5.45 -1.23
C GLN A 57 7.18 5.22 -2.70
N ILE A 58 6.39 4.19 -3.00
CA ILE A 58 5.91 3.92 -4.37
C ILE A 58 5.05 5.10 -4.87
N LEU A 59 4.16 5.63 -4.04
CA LEU A 59 3.31 6.78 -4.40
C LEU A 59 4.12 8.05 -4.64
N LYS A 60 5.18 8.28 -3.85
CA LYS A 60 6.12 9.38 -4.06
C LYS A 60 6.88 9.24 -5.38
N GLN A 61 7.42 8.06 -5.67
CA GLN A 61 8.15 7.79 -6.92
C GLN A 61 7.25 7.91 -8.15
N SER A 62 5.96 7.56 -8.02
CA SER A 62 4.97 7.77 -9.09
C SER A 62 4.42 9.20 -9.16
N SER A 63 4.98 10.16 -8.41
CA SER A 63 4.53 11.56 -8.38
C SER A 63 3.07 11.72 -7.98
N THR A 64 2.55 10.83 -7.14
CA THR A 64 1.20 10.93 -6.57
C THR A 64 1.14 12.16 -5.66
N ARG A 65 0.18 13.05 -5.92
CA ARG A 65 0.02 14.31 -5.16
C ARG A 65 -0.45 14.04 -3.73
N GLY A 66 0.00 14.88 -2.81
CA GLY A 66 -0.32 14.84 -1.38
C GLY A 66 0.92 15.08 -0.54
N GLN A 67 0.77 15.81 0.56
CA GLN A 67 1.83 16.08 1.54
C GLN A 67 1.96 14.90 2.50
N THR A 68 0.83 14.34 2.94
CA THR A 68 0.78 13.19 3.85
C THR A 68 0.56 11.87 3.10
N MET A 69 0.86 10.77 3.77
CA MET A 69 0.58 9.42 3.26
C MET A 69 -0.93 9.21 3.04
N GLY A 70 -1.76 9.65 3.99
CA GLY A 70 -3.23 9.60 3.87
C GLY A 70 -3.78 10.42 2.69
N GLU A 71 -3.19 11.59 2.38
CA GLU A 71 -3.55 12.35 1.18
C GLU A 71 -3.19 11.62 -0.11
N ARG A 72 -1.99 11.04 -0.19
CA ARG A 72 -1.58 10.22 -1.35
C ARG A 72 -2.46 8.97 -1.49
N LEU A 73 -2.86 8.34 -0.38
CA LEU A 73 -3.80 7.22 -0.41
C LEU A 73 -5.16 7.62 -0.97
N LYS A 74 -5.71 8.79 -0.61
CA LYS A 74 -7.00 9.24 -1.17
C LYS A 74 -6.99 9.32 -2.70
N ALA A 75 -5.85 9.66 -3.31
CA ALA A 75 -5.69 9.67 -4.77
C ALA A 75 -5.81 8.26 -5.40
N LEU A 76 -5.59 7.19 -4.63
CA LEU A 76 -5.76 5.81 -5.09
C LEU A 76 -7.22 5.37 -5.22
N ARG A 77 -8.19 6.15 -4.70
CA ARG A 77 -9.61 5.77 -4.74
C ARG A 77 -10.15 5.59 -6.17
N SER A 78 -9.61 6.36 -7.12
CA SER A 78 -9.95 6.27 -8.55
C SER A 78 -9.04 5.32 -9.33
N ILE A 79 -8.05 4.70 -8.68
CA ILE A 79 -7.03 3.86 -9.31
C ILE A 79 -7.24 2.39 -8.94
N LEU A 80 -7.46 2.12 -7.64
CA LEU A 80 -7.65 0.78 -7.12
C LEU A 80 -9.11 0.33 -7.20
N PRO A 81 -9.39 -0.98 -7.33
CA PRO A 81 -10.72 -1.52 -7.11
C PRO A 81 -11.21 -1.15 -5.70
N SER A 82 -12.50 -0.80 -5.57
CA SER A 82 -13.09 -0.30 -4.33
C SER A 82 -12.79 -1.16 -3.09
N LYS A 83 -12.85 -2.50 -3.24
CA LYS A 83 -12.54 -3.45 -2.17
C LYS A 83 -11.06 -3.44 -1.77
N LEU A 84 -10.15 -3.30 -2.73
CA LEU A 84 -8.71 -3.23 -2.46
C LEU A 84 -8.34 -1.89 -1.81
N TYR A 85 -8.88 -0.78 -2.32
CA TYR A 85 -8.74 0.54 -1.72
C TYR A 85 -9.18 0.54 -0.25
N SER A 86 -10.37 0.00 0.03
CA SER A 86 -10.93 0.00 1.39
C SER A 86 -10.04 -0.80 2.35
N ARG A 87 -9.51 -1.96 1.94
CA ARG A 87 -8.61 -2.76 2.76
C ARG A 87 -7.26 -2.09 2.99
N LEU A 88 -6.69 -1.45 1.96
CA LEU A 88 -5.46 -0.67 2.07
C LEU A 88 -5.64 0.50 3.05
N TRP A 89 -6.77 1.21 2.97
CA TRP A 89 -7.10 2.30 3.88
C TRP A 89 -7.22 1.82 5.33
N GLN A 90 -7.88 0.68 5.56
CA GLN A 90 -7.96 0.08 6.89
C GLN A 90 -6.59 -0.35 7.43
N ALA A 91 -5.71 -0.87 6.58
CA ALA A 91 -4.34 -1.20 6.96
C ALA A 91 -3.54 0.06 7.37
N HIS A 92 -3.74 1.17 6.66
CA HIS A 92 -3.15 2.46 7.03
C HIS A 92 -3.66 2.99 8.37
N ILE A 93 -4.98 2.92 8.62
CA ILE A 93 -5.55 3.31 9.92
C ILE A 93 -4.93 2.46 11.03
N LYS A 94 -4.86 1.13 10.86
CA LYS A 94 -4.24 0.25 11.84
C LYS A 94 -2.78 0.64 12.08
N ARG A 95 -2.01 0.90 11.02
CA ARG A 95 -0.63 1.40 11.17
C ARG A 95 -0.56 2.71 11.95
N ASN A 96 -1.48 3.66 11.73
CA ASN A 96 -1.51 4.91 12.49
C ASN A 96 -1.79 4.67 13.97
N GLU A 97 -2.76 3.81 14.30
CA GLU A 97 -3.02 3.38 15.68
C GLU A 97 -1.74 2.80 16.32
N LEU A 98 -1.01 1.94 15.62
CA LEU A 98 0.23 1.34 16.14
C LEU A 98 1.36 2.35 16.43
N VAL A 99 1.33 3.51 15.79
CA VAL A 99 2.33 4.58 15.99
C VAL A 99 1.91 5.56 17.08
N HIS A 100 0.61 5.83 17.21
CA HIS A 100 0.10 6.87 18.10
C HIS A 100 -0.37 6.35 19.46
N GLU A 101 -0.83 5.10 19.53
CA GLU A 101 -1.36 4.51 20.76
C GLU A 101 -0.31 3.64 21.45
N SER A 102 0.07 4.01 22.68
CA SER A 102 1.11 3.37 23.49
C SER A 102 0.85 1.87 23.71
N ASP A 103 -0.41 1.53 24.00
CA ASP A 103 -0.86 0.16 24.31
C ASP A 103 -1.44 -0.56 23.08
N SER A 104 -1.16 -0.03 21.88
CA SER A 104 -1.59 -0.66 20.64
C SER A 104 -1.14 -2.12 20.55
N PHE A 105 -1.97 -2.95 19.95
CA PHE A 105 -1.71 -4.36 19.74
C PHE A 105 -2.15 -4.78 18.35
N VAL A 106 -1.51 -5.78 17.79
CA VAL A 106 -1.97 -6.39 16.54
C VAL A 106 -1.94 -7.91 16.65
N ALA A 107 -3.09 -8.52 16.39
CA ALA A 107 -3.21 -9.97 16.40
C ALA A 107 -2.57 -10.58 15.14
N ASP A 108 -2.16 -11.85 15.22
CA ASP A 108 -1.54 -12.56 14.09
C ASP A 108 -2.37 -12.53 12.81
N TRP A 109 -3.68 -12.74 12.94
CA TRP A 109 -4.60 -12.71 11.82
C TRP A 109 -4.76 -11.31 11.21
N GLU A 110 -4.66 -10.25 12.01
CA GLU A 110 -4.71 -8.86 11.53
C GLU A 110 -3.48 -8.52 10.72
N ILE A 111 -2.29 -8.95 11.19
CA ILE A 111 -1.03 -8.72 10.49
C ILE A 111 -1.07 -9.34 9.11
N GLN A 112 -1.41 -10.62 9.03
CA GLN A 112 -1.49 -11.34 7.76
C GLN A 112 -2.47 -10.62 6.80
N LYS A 113 -3.64 -10.24 7.31
CA LYS A 113 -4.66 -9.49 6.54
C LYS A 113 -4.14 -8.13 6.04
N HIS A 114 -3.47 -7.35 6.88
CA HIS A 114 -3.00 -6.01 6.53
C HIS A 114 -1.78 -6.05 5.61
N LEU A 115 -0.82 -6.94 5.85
CA LEU A 115 0.32 -7.17 4.95
C LEU A 115 -0.13 -7.64 3.57
N GLN A 116 -1.09 -8.56 3.53
CA GLN A 116 -1.67 -9.00 2.25
C GLN A 116 -2.33 -7.83 1.51
N SER A 117 -2.99 -6.92 2.23
CA SER A 117 -3.61 -5.74 1.62
C SER A 117 -2.57 -4.76 1.05
N PHE A 118 -1.44 -4.57 1.73
CA PHE A 118 -0.31 -3.79 1.19
C PHE A 118 0.29 -4.47 -0.05
N LYS A 119 0.55 -5.77 0.01
CA LYS A 119 1.13 -6.54 -1.10
C LYS A 119 0.26 -6.48 -2.36
N GLU A 120 -1.04 -6.74 -2.23
CA GLU A 120 -1.97 -6.69 -3.36
C GLU A 120 -2.08 -5.29 -3.97
N ALA A 121 -2.04 -4.24 -3.14
CA ALA A 121 -2.00 -2.88 -3.63
C ALA A 121 -0.71 -2.62 -4.43
N ILE A 122 0.44 -3.06 -3.92
CA ILE A 122 1.73 -2.93 -4.62
C ILE A 122 1.70 -3.66 -5.96
N GLU A 123 1.21 -4.91 -5.99
CA GLU A 123 1.08 -5.70 -7.22
C GLU A 123 0.15 -5.01 -8.24
N TYR A 124 -1.01 -4.54 -7.78
CA TYR A 124 -1.94 -3.82 -8.64
C TYR A 124 -1.34 -2.54 -9.23
N LEU A 125 -0.62 -1.76 -8.43
CA LEU A 125 0.05 -0.53 -8.86
C LEU A 125 1.20 -0.80 -9.83
N ARG A 126 1.87 -1.95 -9.68
CA ARG A 126 2.86 -2.45 -10.65
C ARG A 126 2.24 -2.85 -11.99
N GLY A 127 0.94 -3.10 -12.00
CA GLY A 127 0.21 -3.61 -13.16
C GLY A 127 0.21 -5.14 -13.24
N ARG A 128 0.36 -5.83 -12.11
CA ARG A 128 0.19 -7.27 -11.96
C ARG A 128 -1.14 -7.60 -11.28
#